data_AF-A0A401IQJ5-F1
#
_entry.id   AF-A0A401IQJ5-F1
#
_cell.length_a   1.000
_cell.length_b   1.000
_cell.length_c   1.000
_cell.angle_alpha   90.00
_cell.angle_beta   90.00
_cell.angle_gamma   90.00
#
_symmetry.space_group_name_H-M   'P 1'
#
loop_
_entity.id
_entity.type
_entity.pdbx_description
1 polymer ?
#
loop_
_entity_poly.entity_id
_entity_poly.type
_entity_poly.pdbx_seq_one_letter_code
_entity_poly.pdbx_strand_id
1 'polypeptide(L)' 'MNTTKGQMPEKKEPKNIHELFACWQDDGQRDHELDWGKAAGKEL' A
#
# COMPACT_ATOMS: atom_id res chain seq x y z
N MET A 1 -15.81 24.82 -28.96
CA MET A 1 -15.90 24.24 -27.61
C MET A 1 -14.66 23.39 -27.41
N ASN A 2 -13.74 23.80 -26.54
CA ASN A 2 -12.43 23.18 -26.33
C ASN A 2 -12.55 22.09 -25.26
N THR A 3 -12.64 20.83 -25.69
CA THR A 3 -12.68 19.68 -24.79
C THR A 3 -11.31 19.49 -24.15
N THR A 4 -11.18 19.89 -22.88
CA THR A 4 -9.99 19.62 -22.07
C THR A 4 -9.97 18.13 -21.77
N LYS A 5 -9.03 17.39 -22.39
CA LYS A 5 -8.76 16.00 -22.03
C LYS A 5 -8.29 16.00 -20.57
N GLY A 6 -9.04 15.35 -19.68
CA GLY A 6 -8.64 15.18 -18.29
C GLY A 6 -7.27 14.53 -18.24
N GLN A 7 -6.27 15.26 -17.76
CA GLN A 7 -4.92 14.77 -17.58
C GLN A 7 -4.95 13.71 -16.49
N MET A 8 -4.91 12.44 -16.87
CA MET A 8 -4.66 11.36 -15.94
C MET A 8 -3.21 11.52 -15.45
N PRO A 9 -2.93 11.40 -14.14
CA PRO A 9 -1.57 11.45 -13.66
C PRO A 9 -0.78 10.33 -14.35
N GLU A 10 0.35 10.69 -14.99
CA GLU A 10 1.29 9.71 -15.51
C GLU A 10 1.69 8.78 -14.36
N LYS A 11 1.21 7.54 -14.40
CA LYS A 11 1.60 6.49 -13.46
C LYS A 11 3.08 6.20 -13.68
N LYS A 12 3.94 6.82 -12.88
CA LYS A 12 5.36 6.50 -12.85
C LYS A 12 5.50 5.12 -12.20
N GLU A 13 6.08 4.18 -12.93
CA GLU A 13 6.47 2.89 -12.37
C GLU A 13 7.64 3.12 -11.39
N PRO A 14 7.52 2.66 -10.14
CA PRO A 14 8.55 2.85 -9.14
C PRO A 14 9.78 2.01 -9.50
N LYS A 15 10.97 2.62 -9.38
CA LYS A 15 12.25 1.97 -9.71
C LYS A 15 12.76 1.06 -8.59
N ASN A 16 12.28 1.27 -7.37
CA ASN A 16 12.65 0.51 -6.18
C ASN A 16 11.54 0.53 -5.13
N ILE A 17 11.67 -0.31 -4.11
CA ILE A 17 10.68 -0.47 -3.03
C ILE A 17 10.43 0.82 -2.22
N HIS A 18 11.42 1.72 -2.12
CA HIS A 18 11.26 2.96 -1.36
C HIS A 18 10.34 3.95 -2.07
N GLU A 19 10.33 3.95 -3.40
CA GLU A 19 9.45 4.81 -4.20
C GLU A 19 7.97 4.43 -4.05
N LEU A 20 7.68 3.15 -3.76
CA LEU A 20 6.30 2.68 -3.48
C LEU A 20 5.71 3.34 -2.22
N PHE A 21 6.56 3.65 -1.24
CA PHE A 21 6.15 4.15 0.07
C PHE A 21 6.64 5.57 0.37
N ALA A 22 7.22 6.27 -0.61
CA ALA A 22 7.82 7.59 -0.42
C ALA A 22 6.83 8.66 0.07
N CYS A 23 5.54 8.48 -0.22
CA CYS A 23 4.46 9.36 0.24
C CYS A 23 3.65 8.75 1.40
N TRP A 24 4.04 7.60 1.94
CA TRP A 24 3.36 7.00 3.08
C TRP A 24 3.66 7.85 4.33
N GLN A 25 2.60 8.39 4.93
CA GLN A 25 2.65 9.02 6.24
C GLN A 25 2.32 7.98 7.31
N ASP A 26 3.13 7.91 8.35
CA ASP A 26 2.81 7.14 9.54
C ASP A 26 1.53 7.71 10.16
N ASP A 27 0.50 6.90 10.27
CA ASP A 27 -0.79 7.28 10.85
C ASP A 27 -0.80 7.11 12.38
N GLY A 28 0.36 6.79 12.98
CA GLY A 28 0.52 6.50 14.40
C GLY A 28 -0.15 5.19 14.84
N GLN A 29 -0.79 4.45 13.93
CA GLN A 29 -1.47 3.20 14.24
C GLN A 29 -0.49 2.05 14.10
N ARG A 30 0.12 1.70 15.24
CA ARG A 30 0.83 0.43 15.35
C ARG A 30 -0.14 -0.60 15.87
N ASP A 31 -0.51 -1.56 15.02
CA ASP A 31 -1.24 -2.73 15.46
C ASP A 31 -0.43 -3.38 16.60
N HIS A 32 -1.12 -3.69 17.69
CA HIS A 32 -0.53 -4.47 18.78
C HIS A 32 -0.35 -5.91 18.31
N GLU A 33 0.15 -6.82 19.14
CA GLU A 33 0.18 -8.24 18.76
C GLU A 33 -1.23 -8.69 18.39
N LEU A 34 -1.45 -8.90 17.10
CA LEU A 34 -2.70 -9.39 16.56
C LEU A 34 -2.81 -10.86 17.00
N ASP A 35 -3.87 -11.20 17.75
CA ASP A 35 -4.18 -12.59 18.04
C ASP A 35 -4.62 -13.25 16.73
N TRP A 36 -3.67 -13.88 16.04
CA TRP A 36 -3.90 -14.63 14.80
C TRP A 36 -4.75 -15.89 15.02
N GLY A 37 -5.27 -16.09 16.23
CA GLY A 37 -5.99 -17.29 16.64
C GLY A 37 -5.08 -18.50 16.78
N LYS A 38 -5.70 -19.66 17.00
CA LYS A 38 -4.98 -20.93 17.06
C LYS A 38 -4.59 -21.37 15.65
N ALA A 39 -3.35 -21.83 15.49
CA ALA A 39 -2.92 -22.49 14.25
C ALA A 39 -3.88 -23.63 13.91
N ALA A 40 -4.55 -23.53 12.76
CA ALA A 40 -5.46 -24.55 12.25
C ALA A 40 -4.72 -25.67 11.47
N GLY A 41 -3.39 -25.60 11.41
CA GLY A 41 -2.56 -26.58 10.72
C GLY A 41 -2.49 -27.88 11.50
N LYS A 42 -2.83 -29.00 10.84
CA LYS A 42 -2.30 -30.32 11.20
C LYS A 42 -0.90 -30.43 10.59
N GLU A 43 0.07 -29.79 11.21
CA GLU A 43 1.46 -30.08 10.85
C GLU A 43 1.77 -31.50 11.35
N LEU A 44 2.17 -32.37 10.41
CA LEU A 44 2.48 -33.79 10.60
C LEU A 44 3.93 -33.98 11.06
#